data_AF-A0A7J9ITD4-F1
#
_entry.id   AF-A0A7J9ITD4-F1
#
_cell.length_a   1.000
_cell.length_b   1.000
_cell.length_c   1.000
_cell.angle_alpha   90.00
_cell.angle_beta   90.00
_cell.angle_gamma   90.00
#
_symmetry.space_group_name_H-M   'P 1'
#
loop_
_entity.id
_entity.type
_entity.pdbx_description
1 polymer ?
#
loop_
_entity_poly.entity_id
_entity_poly.type
_entity_poly.pdbx_seq_one_letter_code
_entity_poly.pdbx_strand_id
1 'polypeptide(L)'
;MWIFGWKGPSGFSASSTAEEVTQGIDGSAFTAIVTGASSGIGVETTRVLALRGVHVVMAVRNADAGLNVKESILKEIPSAKIDVMELDLSSMASVRKFASQYQSSNLPLNLLM
;
A
#
# COMPACT_ATOMS: atom_id res chain seq x y z
N MET A 1 -22.38 4.98 -21.88
CA MET A 1 -21.12 5.51 -22.45
C MET A 1 -20.67 6.85 -21.85
N TRP A 2 -21.55 7.73 -21.33
CA TRP A 2 -21.19 9.09 -20.88
C TRP A 2 -20.65 9.26 -19.45
N ILE A 3 -20.93 8.34 -18.52
CA ILE A 3 -20.55 8.48 -17.10
C ILE A 3 -19.04 8.28 -16.81
N PHE A 4 -18.28 7.66 -17.71
CA PHE A 4 -16.86 7.33 -17.44
C PHE A 4 -15.86 8.40 -17.91
N GLY A 5 -16.26 9.31 -18.81
CA GLY A 5 -15.36 10.29 -19.42
C GLY A 5 -15.42 11.70 -18.82
N TRP A 6 -16.44 12.02 -18.01
CA TRP A 6 -16.56 13.37 -17.44
C TRP A 6 -15.60 13.55 -16.27
N LYS A 7 -14.63 14.47 -16.43
CA LYS A 7 -13.74 14.93 -15.37
C LYS A 7 -14.46 15.93 -14.44
N GLY A 8 -14.50 15.64 -13.15
CA GLY A 8 -15.07 16.53 -12.15
C GLY A 8 -14.15 17.72 -11.82
N PRO A 9 -14.49 18.54 -10.82
CA PRO A 9 -13.66 19.68 -10.38
C PRO A 9 -12.23 19.30 -9.95
N SER A 10 -11.99 18.03 -9.58
CA SER A 10 -10.67 17.50 -9.27
C SER A 10 -9.79 17.24 -10.51
N GLY A 11 -10.34 17.31 -11.72
CA GLY A 11 -9.63 16.96 -12.96
C GLY A 11 -9.58 15.46 -13.27
N PHE A 12 -10.13 14.60 -12.40
CA PHE A 12 -10.17 13.15 -12.56
C PHE A 12 -11.60 12.64 -12.84
N SER A 13 -11.70 11.45 -13.43
CA SER A 13 -12.97 10.75 -13.70
C SER A 13 -12.98 9.36 -13.05
N ALA A 14 -14.11 8.65 -13.13
CA ALA A 14 -14.23 7.27 -12.66
C ALA A 14 -13.32 6.28 -13.41
N SER A 15 -12.75 6.68 -14.56
CA SER A 15 -11.79 5.88 -15.31
C SER A 15 -10.33 6.26 -15.03
N SER A 16 -10.07 7.27 -14.19
CA SER A 16 -8.71 7.67 -13.84
C SER A 16 -8.04 6.58 -13.01
N THR A 17 -6.81 6.22 -13.37
CA THR A 17 -6.04 5.20 -12.65
C THR A 17 -5.41 5.76 -11.39
N ALA A 18 -5.05 4.89 -10.45
CA ALA A 18 -4.33 5.29 -9.24
C ALA A 18 -2.97 5.94 -9.58
N GLU A 19 -2.31 5.52 -10.65
CA GLU A 19 -1.08 6.16 -11.12
C GLU A 19 -1.32 7.58 -11.64
N GLU A 20 -2.35 7.79 -12.48
CA GLU A 20 -2.69 9.12 -13.00
C GLU A 20 -3.04 10.09 -11.87
N VAL A 21 -3.83 9.62 -10.89
CA VAL A 21 -4.25 10.45 -9.76
C VAL A 21 -3.07 10.85 -8.87
N THR A 22 -2.05 10.02 -8.79
CA THR A 22 -0.87 10.26 -7.94
C THR A 22 0.32 10.83 -8.69
N GLN A 23 0.18 11.16 -9.98
CA GLN A 23 1.29 11.63 -10.80
C GLN A 23 1.92 12.90 -10.21
N GLY A 24 3.25 12.91 -10.10
CA GLY A 24 4.02 14.06 -9.58
C GLY A 24 4.07 14.16 -8.05
N ILE A 25 3.43 13.25 -7.31
CA ILE A 25 3.55 13.17 -5.86
C ILE A 25 4.88 12.50 -5.49
N ASP A 26 5.68 13.16 -4.66
CA ASP A 26 6.84 12.55 -4.00
C ASP A 26 6.45 12.12 -2.58
N GLY A 27 6.45 10.81 -2.36
CA GLY A 27 6.14 10.18 -1.08
C GLY A 27 7.35 9.59 -0.36
N SER A 28 8.57 9.90 -0.81
CA SER A 28 9.81 9.28 -0.31
C SER A 28 10.09 9.47 1.18
N ALA A 29 9.49 10.49 1.80
CA ALA A 29 9.57 10.78 3.23
C ALA A 29 8.48 10.12 4.08
N PHE A 30 7.55 9.38 3.46
CA PHE A 30 6.41 8.79 4.15
C PHE A 30 6.51 7.28 4.25
N THR A 31 5.88 6.77 5.31
CA THR A 31 5.66 5.35 5.54
C THR A 31 4.17 5.07 5.68
N ALA A 32 3.71 4.00 5.03
CA ALA A 32 2.33 3.55 5.05
C ALA A 32 2.21 2.12 5.56
N ILE A 33 1.17 1.85 6.34
CA ILE A 33 0.70 0.48 6.58
C ILE A 33 -0.51 0.25 5.68
N VAL A 34 -0.46 -0.79 4.86
CA VAL A 34 -1.59 -1.21 4.01
C VAL A 34 -2.08 -2.56 4.51
N THR A 35 -3.28 -2.57 5.08
CA THR A 35 -3.95 -3.82 5.46
C THR A 35 -4.57 -4.50 4.25
N GLY A 36 -4.64 -5.84 4.26
CA GLY A 36 -5.18 -6.60 3.13
C GLY A 36 -4.36 -6.48 1.85
N ALA A 37 -3.07 -6.11 1.95
CA ALA A 37 -2.18 -5.85 0.82
C ALA A 37 -1.85 -7.06 -0.06
N SER A 38 -2.35 -8.26 0.26
CA SER A 38 -2.11 -9.48 -0.51
C SER A 38 -3.11 -9.71 -1.65
N SER A 39 -4.16 -8.89 -1.80
CA SER A 39 -5.11 -9.02 -2.92
C SER A 39 -5.85 -7.72 -3.27
N GLY A 40 -6.48 -7.71 -4.45
CA GLY A 40 -7.39 -6.65 -4.89
C GLY A 40 -6.80 -5.24 -4.81
N ILE A 41 -7.57 -4.31 -4.24
CA ILE A 41 -7.19 -2.90 -4.12
C ILE A 41 -5.93 -2.73 -3.25
N GLY A 42 -5.72 -3.57 -2.23
CA GLY A 42 -4.54 -3.48 -1.37
C GLY A 42 -3.22 -3.69 -2.11
N VAL A 43 -3.21 -4.56 -3.13
CA VAL A 43 -2.06 -4.76 -4.02
C VAL A 43 -1.78 -3.51 -4.83
N GLU A 44 -2.81 -2.96 -5.47
CA GLU A 44 -2.68 -1.77 -6.31
C GLU A 44 -2.28 -0.53 -5.50
N THR A 45 -2.86 -0.36 -4.31
CA THR A 45 -2.47 0.69 -3.36
C THR A 45 -1.00 0.55 -2.97
N THR A 46 -0.55 -0.66 -2.62
CA THR A 46 0.87 -0.91 -2.29
C THR A 46 1.78 -0.57 -3.46
N ARG A 47 1.42 -1.01 -4.67
CA ARG A 47 2.18 -0.80 -5.89
C ARG A 47 2.33 0.69 -6.22
N VAL A 48 1.24 1.45 -6.17
CA VAL A 48 1.27 2.88 -6.50
C VAL A 48 1.94 3.71 -5.41
N LEU A 49 1.73 3.41 -4.12
CA LEU A 49 2.47 4.07 -3.04
C LEU A 49 3.98 3.83 -3.17
N ALA A 50 4.39 2.59 -3.43
CA ALA A 50 5.78 2.23 -3.68
C ALA A 50 6.35 2.93 -4.93
N LEU A 51 5.55 3.07 -5.99
CA LEU A 51 5.91 3.83 -7.20
C LEU A 51 6.18 5.32 -6.91
N ARG A 52 5.53 5.88 -5.88
CA ARG A 52 5.77 7.25 -5.38
C ARG A 52 6.85 7.33 -4.29
N GLY A 53 7.58 6.23 -4.04
CA GLY A 53 8.70 6.18 -3.10
C GLY A 53 8.32 5.98 -1.64
N VAL A 54 7.02 5.83 -1.33
CA VAL A 54 6.55 5.56 0.03
C VAL A 54 7.09 4.21 0.51
N HIS A 55 7.54 4.16 1.76
CA HIS A 55 7.88 2.88 2.39
C HIS A 55 6.60 2.19 2.84
N VAL A 56 6.25 1.07 2.22
CA VAL A 56 5.00 0.36 2.51
C VAL A 56 5.27 -0.86 3.39
N VAL A 57 4.56 -0.94 4.52
CA VAL A 57 4.44 -2.14 5.33
C VAL A 57 3.13 -2.83 4.97
N MET A 58 3.24 -3.94 4.26
CA MET A 58 2.12 -4.81 3.89
C MET A 58 1.69 -5.62 5.11
N ALA A 59 0.53 -5.29 5.67
CA ALA A 59 -0.06 -6.02 6.79
C ALA A 59 -1.06 -7.06 6.25
N VAL A 60 -0.65 -8.34 6.28
CA VAL A 60 -1.37 -9.43 5.63
C VAL A 60 -1.57 -10.62 6.56
N ARG A 61 -2.65 -11.37 6.38
CA ARG A 61 -2.91 -12.57 7.20
C ARG A 61 -1.97 -13.73 6.86
N ASN A 62 -1.63 -13.88 5.59
CA ASN A 62 -0.71 -14.88 5.09
C ASN A 62 0.55 -14.18 4.58
N ALA A 63 1.66 -14.34 5.30
CA ALA A 63 2.92 -13.68 4.98
C ALA A 63 3.49 -14.15 3.62
N ASP A 64 3.37 -15.43 3.27
CA ASP A 64 3.86 -15.98 2.01
C ASP A 64 3.13 -15.35 0.81
N ALA A 65 1.81 -15.17 0.92
CA ALA A 65 1.03 -14.47 -0.10
C ALA A 65 1.47 -13.01 -0.24
N GLY A 66 1.80 -12.34 0.88
CA GLY A 66 2.37 -10.99 0.86
C GLY A 66 3.76 -10.93 0.22
N LEU A 67 4.63 -11.91 0.49
CA LEU A 67 5.96 -11.99 -0.11
C LEU A 67 5.90 -12.16 -1.63
N ASN A 68 5.00 -13.00 -2.13
CA ASN A 68 4.78 -13.16 -3.57
C ASN A 68 4.38 -11.84 -4.26
N VAL A 69 3.49 -11.07 -3.62
CA VAL A 69 3.08 -9.75 -4.12
C VAL A 69 4.24 -8.73 -4.04
N LYS A 70 4.99 -8.73 -2.93
CA LYS A 70 6.20 -7.90 -2.80
C LYS A 70 7.18 -8.19 -3.95
N GLU A 71 7.42 -9.46 -4.26
CA GLU A 71 8.30 -9.85 -5.36
C GLU A 71 7.79 -9.41 -6.73
N SER A 72 6.48 -9.50 -7.00
CA SER A 72 5.93 -9.00 -8.26
C SER A 72 6.09 -7.49 -8.39
N ILE A 73 5.83 -6.75 -7.31
CA ILE A 73 6.00 -5.28 -7.30
C ILE A 73 7.47 -4.89 -7.46
N LEU A 74 8.41 -5.60 -6.84
CA LEU A 74 9.85 -5.34 -6.98
C LEU A 74 10.37 -5.61 -8.40
N LYS A 75 9.77 -6.53 -9.15
CA LYS A 75 10.11 -6.73 -10.57
C LYS A 75 9.72 -5.53 -11.42
N GLU A 76 8.61 -4.86 -11.09
CA GLU A 76 8.15 -3.65 -11.78
C GLU A 76 8.88 -2.39 -11.28
N ILE A 77 9.15 -2.33 -9.97
CA ILE A 77 9.71 -1.17 -9.27
C ILE A 77 10.90 -1.63 -8.40
N PRO A 78 12.09 -1.81 -8.97
CA PRO A 78 13.25 -2.35 -8.24
C PRO A 78 13.69 -1.51 -7.02
N SER A 79 13.34 -0.22 -6.99
CA SER A 79 13.65 0.70 -5.89
C SER A 79 12.59 0.73 -4.78
N ALA A 80 11.51 -0.06 -4.89
CA ALA A 80 10.42 -0.06 -3.93
C ALA A 80 10.89 -0.50 -2.53
N LYS A 81 10.44 0.22 -1.51
CA LYS A 81 10.68 -0.12 -0.09
C LYS A 81 9.43 -0.77 0.47
N ILE A 82 9.43 -2.10 0.54
CA ILE A 82 8.27 -2.88 0.97
C ILE A 82 8.68 -3.89 2.03
N ASP A 83 8.02 -3.86 3.19
CA ASP A 83 8.11 -4.90 4.22
C ASP A 83 6.79 -5.66 4.31
N VAL A 84 6.85 -6.93 4.72
CA VAL A 84 5.68 -7.77 4.91
C VAL A 84 5.61 -8.18 6.38
N MET A 85 4.45 -7.94 6.99
CA MET A 85 4.21 -8.24 8.40
C MET A 85 2.87 -8.96 8.55
N GLU A 86 2.85 -9.97 9.41
CA GLU A 86 1.65 -10.75 9.69
C GLU A 86 0.65 -9.92 10.51
N LEU A 87 -0.60 -9.83 10.04
CA LEU A 87 -1.70 -9.21 10.75
C LEU A 87 -3.02 -9.94 10.46
N ASP A 88 -3.64 -10.44 11.51
CA ASP A 88 -5.03 -10.91 11.49
C ASP A 88 -5.93 -9.95 12.26
N LEU A 89 -6.67 -9.13 11.52
CA LEU A 89 -7.61 -8.15 12.07
C LEU A 89 -8.79 -8.78 12.83
N SER A 90 -9.04 -10.09 12.68
CA SER A 90 -10.06 -10.79 13.47
C SER A 90 -9.59 -11.15 14.89
N SER A 91 -8.29 -10.97 15.19
CA SER A 91 -7.68 -11.31 16.47
C SER A 91 -7.00 -10.10 17.12
N MET A 92 -7.55 -9.63 18.24
CA MET A 92 -6.94 -8.53 19.01
C MET A 92 -5.54 -8.88 19.55
N ALA A 93 -5.24 -10.16 19.75
CA ALA A 93 -3.89 -10.59 20.11
C ALA A 93 -2.91 -10.40 18.94
N SER A 94 -3.34 -10.72 17.71
CA SER A 94 -2.56 -10.46 16.50
C SER A 94 -2.34 -8.96 16.28
N VAL A 95 -3.39 -8.14 16.41
CA VAL A 95 -3.30 -6.67 16.29
C VAL A 95 -2.27 -6.10 17.27
N ARG A 96 -2.30 -6.52 18.55
CA ARG A 96 -1.32 -6.06 19.56
C ARG A 96 0.11 -6.51 19.25
N LYS A 97 0.29 -7.75 18.77
CA LYS A 97 1.60 -8.28 18.36
C LYS A 97 2.16 -7.47 17.19
N PHE A 98 1.35 -7.25 16.15
CA PHE A 98 1.72 -6.43 15.00
C PHE A 98 2.10 -5.01 15.43
N ALA A 99 1.27 -4.35 16.24
CA ALA A 99 1.54 -2.99 16.70
C ALA A 99 2.84 -2.89 17.51
N SER A 100 3.16 -3.91 18.30
CA SER A 100 4.41 -3.96 19.08
C SER A 100 5.63 -4.15 18.15
N GLN A 101 5.51 -5.05 17.17
CA GLN A 101 6.56 -5.26 16.16
C GLN A 101 6.78 -4.01 15.30
N TYR A 102 5.71 -3.34 14.88
CA TYR A 102 5.81 -2.12 14.10
C TYR A 102 6.47 -1.00 14.90
N GLN A 103 6.09 -0.82 16.17
CA GLN A 103 6.78 0.14 17.06
C GLN A 103 8.27 -0.15 17.18
N SER A 104 8.68 -1.42 17.26
CA SER A 104 10.11 -1.78 17.33
C SER A 104 10.89 -1.49 16.05
N SER A 105 10.23 -1.28 14.91
CA SER A 105 10.88 -0.90 13.65
C SER A 105 11.40 0.54 13.65
N ASN A 106 10.95 1.38 14.59
CA ASN A 106 11.22 2.83 14.64
C ASN A 106 10.88 3.59 13.34
N LEU A 107 9.97 3.04 12.53
CA LEU A 107 9.43 3.73 11.37
C LEU A 107 8.31 4.71 11.81
N PRO A 108 8.21 5.90 11.22
CA PRO A 108 7.05 6.76 11.41
C PRO A 108 5.82 6.11 10.78
N LEU A 109 4.62 6.40 11.30
CA LEU A 109 3.37 6.01 10.64
C LEU A 109 2.69 7.27 10.10
N ASN A 110 2.66 7.45 8.78
CA ASN A 110 2.02 8.59 8.14
C ASN A 110 0.65 8.25 7.56
N LEU A 111 0.49 7.02 7.07
CA LEU A 111 -0.71 6.53 6.40
C LEU A 111 -1.09 5.15 6.94
N LEU A 112 -2.37 4.94 7.23
CA LEU A 112 -2.93 3.65 7.61
C LEU A 112 -4.15 3.40 6.71
N MET A 113 -4.11 2.29 5.98
CA MET A 113 -5.16 1.91 5.02
C MET A 113 -5.74 0.53 5.32
#